data_AF-A0A0Q6Z7T5-F1
#
_entry.id   AF-A0A0Q6Z7T5-F1
#
_cell.length_a   1.000
_cell.length_b   1.000
_cell.length_c   1.000
_cell.angle_alpha   90.00
_cell.angle_beta   90.00
_cell.angle_gamma   90.00
#
_symmetry.space_group_name_H-M   'P 1'
#
loop_
_entity.id
_entity.type
_entity.pdbx_description
1 polymer ?
#
loop_
_entity_poly.entity_id
_entity_poly.type
_entity_poly.pdbx_seq_one_letter_code
_entity_poly.pdbx_strand_id
1 'polypeptide(L)'
;MPAVCDHPVGYIPDELIKANDWNKRLIEFAKTIDEFNECGQSVQIEHPGYVSEFNYCPECGQRLDRVALGLLTFDEAFVVFTAHKRAHPNPGGVQGATNGKH
;
A
#
# COMPACT_ATOMS: atom_id res chain seq x y z
N MET A 1 -12.98 -32.26 1.66
CA MET A 1 -11.84 -31.41 2.06
C MET A 1 -12.27 -29.99 1.75
N PRO A 2 -12.29 -29.03 2.69
CA PRO A 2 -12.55 -27.64 2.34
C PRO A 2 -11.49 -27.20 1.33
N ALA A 3 -11.92 -26.60 0.23
CA ALA A 3 -10.99 -26.10 -0.79
C ALA A 3 -10.03 -25.10 -0.12
N VAL A 4 -8.74 -25.17 -0.46
CA VAL A 4 -7.76 -24.15 -0.06
C VAL A 4 -8.20 -22.85 -0.72
N CYS A 5 -8.86 -21.99 0.05
CA CYS A 5 -9.31 -20.69 -0.41
C CYS A 5 -8.14 -19.72 -0.29
N ASP A 6 -7.77 -19.08 -1.40
CA ASP A 6 -6.72 -18.06 -1.46
C ASP A 6 -7.25 -16.67 -1.04
N HIS A 7 -8.44 -16.65 -0.43
CA HIS A 7 -9.14 -15.52 0.18
C HIS A 7 -8.96 -14.18 -0.53
N PRO A 8 -9.90 -13.78 -1.41
CA PRO A 8 -10.00 -12.38 -1.83
C PRO A 8 -10.20 -11.50 -0.58
N VAL A 9 -9.33 -10.51 -0.40
CA VAL A 9 -9.25 -9.73 0.84
C VAL A 9 -9.54 -8.26 0.67
N GLY A 10 -9.66 -7.80 -0.57
CA GLY A 10 -10.03 -6.42 -0.87
C GLY A 10 -9.77 -6.02 -2.30
N TYR A 11 -10.00 -4.74 -2.55
CA TYR A 11 -9.74 -4.05 -3.79
C TYR A 11 -8.59 -3.06 -3.59
N ILE A 12 -7.65 -3.05 -4.54
CA ILE A 12 -6.59 -2.05 -4.63
C ILE A 12 -6.62 -1.48 -6.05
N PRO A 13 -6.90 -0.17 -6.13
CA PRO A 13 -8.09 0.34 -6.83
C PRO A 13 -9.05 -0.74 -7.37
N ASP A 14 -9.46 -0.68 -8.63
CA ASP A 14 -10.47 -1.59 -9.22
C ASP A 14 -9.99 -3.04 -9.43
N GLU A 15 -8.84 -3.44 -8.86
CA GLU A 15 -8.30 -4.80 -8.93
C GLU A 15 -8.64 -5.60 -7.67
N LEU A 16 -9.29 -6.76 -7.83
CA LEU A 16 -9.57 -7.70 -6.73
C LEU A 16 -8.27 -8.43 -6.35
N ILE A 17 -7.83 -8.26 -5.10
CA ILE A 17 -6.57 -8.82 -4.61
C ILE A 17 -6.81 -9.98 -3.63
N LYS A 18 -6.02 -11.04 -3.78
CA LYS A 18 -6.01 -12.24 -2.92
C LYS A 18 -5.02 -12.11 -1.78
N ALA A 19 -5.21 -12.90 -0.72
CA ALA A 19 -4.41 -12.85 0.49
C ALA A 19 -2.90 -12.94 0.22
N ASN A 20 -2.48 -13.84 -0.67
CA ASN A 20 -1.07 -14.04 -1.00
C ASN A 20 -0.39 -12.82 -1.65
N ASP A 21 -1.15 -12.01 -2.40
CA ASP A 21 -0.61 -10.84 -3.13
C ASP A 21 -0.84 -9.52 -2.40
N TRP A 22 -1.71 -9.53 -1.39
CA TRP A 22 -2.21 -8.33 -0.71
C TRP A 22 -1.10 -7.41 -0.21
N ASN A 23 -0.17 -7.93 0.60
CA ASN A 23 0.88 -7.10 1.21
C ASN A 23 1.76 -6.43 0.15
N LYS A 24 2.12 -7.18 -0.89
CA LYS A 24 2.96 -6.67 -1.98
C LYS A 24 2.25 -5.54 -2.71
N ARG A 25 1.00 -5.77 -3.14
CA ARG A 25 0.20 -4.78 -3.88
C ARG A 25 -0.11 -3.55 -3.03
N LEU A 26 -0.31 -3.72 -1.72
CA LEU A 26 -0.57 -2.61 -0.80
C LEU A 26 0.66 -1.73 -0.59
N ILE A 27 1.85 -2.32 -0.52
CA ILE A 27 3.13 -1.57 -0.47
C ILE A 27 3.38 -0.82 -1.79
N GLU A 28 3.11 -1.46 -2.94
CA GLU A 28 3.20 -0.81 -4.25
C GLU A 28 2.24 0.38 -4.35
N PHE A 29 1.00 0.23 -3.87
CA PHE A 29 0.03 1.32 -3.82
C PHE A 29 0.46 2.45 -2.88
N ALA A 30 1.02 2.11 -1.70
CA ALA A 30 1.56 3.11 -0.77
C ALA A 30 2.67 3.96 -1.40
N LYS A 31 3.52 3.36 -2.24
CA LYS A 31 4.52 4.08 -3.02
C LYS A 31 3.87 5.07 -4.00
N THR A 32 2.84 4.66 -4.74
CA THR A 32 2.13 5.55 -5.67
C THR A 32 1.48 6.73 -4.95
N ILE A 33 0.94 6.51 -3.75
CA ILE A 33 0.39 7.59 -2.90
C ILE A 33 1.48 8.57 -2.48
N ASP A 34 2.66 8.09 -2.09
CA ASP A 34 3.80 8.94 -1.73
C ASP A 34 4.29 9.77 -2.92
N GLU A 35 4.44 9.16 -4.10
CA GLU A 35 4.79 9.87 -5.34
C GLU A 35 3.73 10.92 -5.71
N PHE A 36 2.44 10.60 -5.56
CA PHE A 36 1.35 11.56 -5.73
C PHE A 36 1.42 12.68 -4.69
N ASN A 37 1.76 12.41 -3.44
CA ASN A 37 1.89 13.45 -2.40
C ASN A 37 3.09 14.38 -2.66
N GLU A 38 4.18 13.85 -3.19
CA GLU A 38 5.38 14.65 -3.53
C GLU A 38 5.20 15.48 -4.81
N CYS A 39 4.55 14.91 -5.83
CA CYS A 39 4.50 15.49 -7.17
C CYS A 39 3.11 15.99 -7.59
N GLY A 40 2.03 15.43 -7.05
CA GLY A 40 0.65 15.60 -7.53
C GLY A 40 0.16 17.04 -7.57
N GLN A 41 0.56 17.89 -6.60
CA GLN A 41 0.23 19.32 -6.65
C GLN A 41 0.99 20.09 -7.74
N SER A 42 2.17 19.63 -8.14
CA SER A 42 3.05 20.30 -9.09
C SER A 42 2.80 19.87 -10.54
N VAL A 43 2.38 18.62 -10.77
CA VAL A 43 2.30 18.02 -12.12
C VAL A 43 0.90 17.51 -12.51
N GLN A 44 -0.15 17.81 -11.74
CA GLN A 44 -1.53 17.38 -12.03
C GLN A 44 -1.66 15.86 -12.27
N ILE A 45 -0.99 15.05 -11.44
CA ILE A 45 -1.18 13.59 -11.49
C ILE A 45 -2.63 13.27 -11.10
N GLU A 46 -3.22 12.28 -11.74
CA GLU A 46 -4.57 11.80 -11.38
C GLU A 46 -4.56 11.08 -10.02
N HIS A 47 -5.63 11.24 -9.24
CA HIS A 47 -5.71 10.60 -7.93
C HIS A 47 -5.64 9.06 -8.09
N PRO A 48 -4.72 8.37 -7.40
CA PRO A 48 -4.44 6.95 -7.65
C PRO A 48 -5.56 5.97 -7.21
N GLY A 49 -6.63 6.48 -6.60
CA GLY A 49 -7.79 5.70 -6.17
C GLY A 49 -7.78 5.40 -4.67
N TYR A 50 -8.56 4.40 -4.26
CA TYR A 50 -8.74 4.02 -2.86
C TYR A 50 -8.61 2.51 -2.67
N VAL A 51 -8.17 2.11 -1.48
CA VAL A 51 -8.17 0.71 -1.05
C VAL A 51 -9.48 0.39 -0.35
N SER A 52 -10.05 -0.78 -0.65
CA SER A 52 -11.21 -1.31 0.06
C SER A 52 -10.86 -2.66 0.66
N GLU A 53 -11.09 -2.84 1.96
CA GLU A 53 -10.77 -4.07 2.68
C GLU A 53 -12.03 -4.87 2.99
N PHE A 54 -11.98 -6.17 2.75
CA PHE A 54 -13.09 -7.06 3.07
C PHE A 54 -13.01 -7.56 4.52
N ASN A 55 -14.18 -7.66 5.15
CA ASN A 55 -14.31 -8.31 6.46
C ASN A 55 -14.57 -9.82 6.34
N TYR A 56 -15.11 -10.26 5.20
CA TYR A 56 -15.46 -11.65 4.91
C TYR A 56 -15.02 -12.01 3.51
N CYS A 57 -14.56 -13.25 3.33
CA CYS A 57 -14.20 -13.79 2.03
C CYS A 57 -15.46 -13.98 1.18
N PRO A 58 -15.57 -13.38 -0.01
CA PRO A 58 -16.73 -13.54 -0.87
C PRO A 58 -16.85 -14.95 -1.47
N GLU A 59 -15.77 -15.73 -1.48
CA GLU A 59 -15.76 -17.08 -2.05
C GLU A 59 -16.20 -18.16 -1.04
N CYS A 60 -15.69 -18.11 0.19
CA CYS A 60 -15.96 -19.15 1.20
C CYS A 60 -16.81 -18.67 2.38
N GLY A 61 -17.14 -17.37 2.46
CA GLY A 61 -17.96 -16.78 3.51
C GLY A 61 -17.27 -16.67 4.89
N GLN A 62 -16.03 -17.14 5.02
CA GLN A 62 -15.29 -17.05 6.28
C GLN A 62 -14.87 -15.61 6.59
N ARG A 63 -14.87 -15.27 7.88
CA ARG A 63 -14.30 -13.99 8.35
C ARG A 63 -12.81 -13.95 8.03
N LEU A 64 -12.35 -12.85 7.45
CA LEU A 64 -10.94 -12.63 7.19
C LEU A 64 -10.27 -12.16 8.48
N ASP A 65 -9.46 -13.02 9.08
CA ASP A 65 -8.59 -12.64 10.18
C ASP A 65 -7.25 -12.20 9.61
N ARG A 66 -7.07 -10.87 9.52
CA ARG A 66 -5.87 -10.27 8.95
C ARG A 66 -4.60 -10.65 9.71
N VAL A 67 -4.69 -10.79 11.03
CA VAL A 67 -3.53 -11.17 11.86
C VAL A 67 -3.16 -12.62 11.58
N ALA A 68 -4.15 -13.53 11.57
CA ALA A 68 -3.90 -14.94 11.27
C ALA A 68 -3.40 -15.17 9.83
N LEU A 69 -3.81 -14.32 8.89
CA LEU A 69 -3.39 -14.36 7.48
C LEU A 69 -2.12 -13.55 7.21
N GLY A 70 -1.56 -12.85 8.21
CA GLY A 70 -0.36 -12.02 8.04
C GLY A 70 -0.55 -10.82 7.09
N LEU A 71 -1.76 -10.27 7.01
CA LEU A 71 -2.13 -9.19 6.09
C LEU A 71 -1.92 -7.83 6.74
N LEU A 72 -1.18 -6.97 6.06
CA LEU A 72 -0.99 -5.57 6.45
C LEU A 72 -2.27 -4.77 6.25
N THR A 73 -2.47 -3.77 7.10
CA THR A 73 -3.33 -2.61 6.85
C THR A 73 -2.62 -1.59 5.97
N PHE A 74 -3.35 -0.63 5.40
CA PHE A 74 -2.72 0.43 4.60
C PHE A 74 -1.70 1.24 5.40
N ASP A 75 -2.01 1.62 6.64
CA ASP A 75 -1.10 2.38 7.51
C ASP A 75 0.21 1.61 7.77
N GLU A 76 0.12 0.30 8.03
CA GLU A 76 1.30 -0.55 8.22
C GLU A 76 2.13 -0.66 6.94
N ALA A 77 1.49 -0.84 5.78
CA ALA A 77 2.17 -0.87 4.50
C ALA A 77 2.89 0.46 4.19
N PHE A 78 2.25 1.59 4.52
CA PHE A 78 2.84 2.92 4.34
C PHE A 78 4.06 3.14 5.25
N VAL A 79 3.99 2.68 6.51
CA VAL A 79 5.14 2.69 7.43
C VAL A 79 6.29 1.82 6.91
N VAL A 80 6.01 0.61 6.43
CA VAL A 80 7.01 -0.28 5.84
C VAL A 80 7.69 0.37 4.63
N PHE A 81 6.90 0.94 3.72
CA PHE A 81 7.41 1.64 2.55
C PHE A 81 8.30 2.83 2.92
N THR A 82 7.83 3.71 3.80
CA THR A 82 8.59 4.91 4.20
C THR A 82 9.87 4.56 4.95
N ALA A 83 9.87 3.49 5.76
CA ALA A 83 11.09 2.96 6.38
C ALA A 83 12.09 2.47 5.33
N HIS A 84 11.62 1.74 4.31
CA HIS A 84 12.47 1.28 3.20
C HIS A 84 13.03 2.46 2.39
N LYS A 85 12.21 3.46 2.06
CA LYS A 85 12.64 4.70 1.37
C LYS A 85 13.74 5.44 2.14
N ARG A 86 13.66 5.48 3.48
CA ARG A 86 14.67 6.12 4.35
C ARG A 86 15.97 5.31 4.44
N ALA A 87 15.88 3.98 4.47
CA ALA A 87 17.05 3.10 4.53
C ALA A 87 17.83 3.08 3.19
N HIS A 88 17.12 3.29 2.08
CA HIS A 88 17.68 3.33 0.74
C HIS A 88 17.27 4.63 0.02
N PRO A 89 17.82 5.79 0.43
CA PRO A 89 17.49 7.05 -0.21
C PRO A 89 17.90 6.99 -1.69
N ASN A 90 16.96 7.29 -2.59
CA ASN A 90 17.25 7.42 -4.01
C ASN A 90 18.35 8.50 -4.20
N PRO A 91 19.48 8.21 -4.86
CA PRO A 91 20.56 9.19 -5.04
C PRO A 91 20.16 10.42 -5.88
N GLY A 92 18.96 10.44 -6.47
CA GLY A 92 18.44 11.57 -7.27
C GLY A 92 17.60 12.62 -6.53
N GLY A 93 17.39 12.50 -5.22
CA GLY A 93 16.68 13.51 -4.44
C GLY A 93 17.57 14.72 -4.16
N VAL A 94 17.41 15.80 -4.93
CA VAL A 94 18.04 17.10 -4.66
C VAL A 94 17.85 17.48 -3.19
N GLN A 95 18.97 17.52 -2.45
CA GLN A 95 19.04 18.04 -1.10
C GLN A 95 18.65 19.52 -1.15
N GLY A 96 17.44 19.83 -0.70
CA GLY A 96 17.00 21.19 -0.44
C GLY A 96 17.94 21.83 0.58
N ALA A 97 18.63 22.87 0.13
CA ALA A 97 19.69 23.59 0.81
C ALA A 97 19.36 23.94 2.27
N THR A 98 20.26 23.57 3.18
CA THR A 98 20.45 24.26 4.45
C THR A 98 20.91 25.69 4.13
N ASN A 99 20.11 26.70 4.47
CA ASN A 99 20.63 28.05 4.63
C ASN A 99 19.98 28.73 5.84
N GLY A 100 20.47 28.36 7.01
CA GLY A 100 20.30 29.13 8.24
C GLY A 100 21.40 30.19 8.28
N LYS A 101 21.04 31.43 7.94
CA LYS A 101 21.86 32.62 8.18
C LYS A 101 21.10 33.50 9.17
N HIS A 102 21.62 33.61 10.39
CA HIS A 102 21.41 34.73 11.31
C HIS A 102 22.79 35.17 11.79
#